data_AF-A0A4Q4V1Q8-F1
#
_entry.id   AF-A0A4Q4V1Q8-F1
#
_cell.length_a   1.000
_cell.length_b   1.000
_cell.length_c   1.000
_cell.angle_alpha   90.00
_cell.angle_beta   90.00
_cell.angle_gamma   90.00
#
_symmetry.space_group_name_H-M   'P 1'
#
loop_
_entity.id
_entity.type
_entity.pdbx_description
1 polymer ?
#
loop_
_entity_poly.entity_id
_entity_poly.type
_entity_poly.pdbx_seq_one_letter_code
_entity_poly.pdbx_strand_id
1 'polypeptide(L)'
;MERFSPIPSMTEYLEDANESLLTMAQIETQGALDGVDKIAQVPGPELQQATDRILAASEKAGKKAGCFATSPEQAREYAEKGFDMISVALDVTHLEASLARSLSVTKGSNAPKTGGWYCA
;
A
#
# COMPACT_ATOMS: atom_id res chain seq x y z
N MET A 1 29.17 9.14 9.04
CA MET A 1 28.55 8.24 10.05
C MET A 1 28.01 9.07 11.22
N GLU A 2 27.36 10.22 10.93
CA GLU A 2 26.86 11.15 11.96
C GLU A 2 25.33 11.18 12.05
N ARG A 3 24.63 10.53 11.11
CA ARG A 3 23.16 10.58 11.02
C ARG A 3 22.44 9.87 12.16
N PHE A 4 23.17 9.12 12.99
CA PHE A 4 22.64 8.28 14.07
C PHE A 4 23.33 8.56 15.42
N SER A 5 23.90 9.76 15.59
CA SER A 5 24.54 10.19 16.83
C SER A 5 23.74 11.34 17.48
N PRO A 6 23.56 11.33 18.81
CA PRO A 6 23.98 10.28 19.74
C PRO A 6 23.15 8.99 19.59
N ILE A 7 23.80 7.85 19.80
CA ILE A 7 23.11 6.56 19.87
C ILE A 7 22.33 6.55 21.20
N PRO A 8 21.01 6.29 21.18
CA PRO A 8 20.23 6.19 22.41
C PRO A 8 20.84 5.17 23.36
N SER A 9 20.84 5.48 24.65
CA SER A 9 21.07 4.48 25.68
C SER A 9 20.00 3.39 25.62
N MET A 10 20.27 2.22 26.19
CA MET A 10 19.28 1.15 26.28
C MET A 10 17.98 1.63 26.97
N THR A 11 18.10 2.52 27.95
CA THR A 11 16.96 3.11 28.66
C THR A 11 16.12 3.96 27.71
N GLU A 12 16.73 4.94 27.02
CA GLU A 12 16.03 5.80 26.04
C GLU A 12 15.41 4.97 24.92
N TYR A 13 16.11 3.93 24.43
CA TYR A 13 15.56 3.02 23.43
C TYR A 13 14.31 2.30 23.94
N LEU A 14 14.33 1.74 25.16
CA LEU A 14 13.18 1.03 25.71
C LEU A 14 12.00 1.97 26.02
N GLU A 15 12.27 3.23 26.35
CA GLU A 15 11.25 4.27 26.55
C GLU A 15 10.58 4.67 25.23
N ASP A 16 11.34 4.84 24.14
CA ASP A 16 10.84 5.36 22.86
C ASP A 16 10.39 4.28 21.85
N ALA A 17 10.80 3.02 22.04
CA ALA A 17 10.58 1.96 21.04
C ALA A 17 9.09 1.72 20.74
N ASN A 18 8.22 1.76 21.76
CA ASN A 18 6.80 1.53 21.57
C ASN A 18 6.12 2.68 20.82
N GLU A 19 6.55 3.92 21.05
CA GLU A 19 5.99 5.12 20.40
C GLU A 19 6.42 5.24 18.93
N SER A 20 7.58 4.67 18.57
CA SER A 20 8.11 4.70 17.20
C SER A 20 7.72 3.50 16.33
N LEU A 21 7.02 2.51 16.89
CA LEU A 21 6.67 1.28 16.19
C LEU A 21 5.33 1.42 15.45
N LEU A 22 5.36 1.24 14.13
CA LEU A 22 4.16 1.13 13.30
C LEU A 22 3.83 -0.35 13.02
N THR A 23 2.64 -0.78 13.42
CA THR A 23 2.12 -2.12 13.10
C THR A 23 1.05 -2.02 12.00
N MET A 24 1.22 -2.79 10.93
CA MET A 24 0.26 -2.90 9.82
C MET A 24 -0.24 -4.33 9.69
N ALA A 25 -1.54 -4.52 9.50
CA ALA A 25 -2.16 -5.83 9.29
C ALA A 25 -2.84 -5.86 7.90
N GLN A 26 -2.51 -6.87 7.09
CA GLN A 26 -3.10 -7.04 5.76
C GLN A 26 -4.39 -7.87 5.84
N ILE A 27 -5.41 -7.45 5.09
CA ILE A 27 -6.70 -8.13 4.98
C ILE A 27 -6.80 -8.75 3.58
N GLU A 28 -6.56 -10.06 3.48
CA GLU A 28 -6.42 -10.75 2.17
C GLU A 28 -7.28 -12.01 2.02
N THR A 29 -8.07 -12.37 3.03
CA THR A 29 -8.92 -13.57 2.97
C THR A 29 -10.34 -13.26 3.36
N GLN A 30 -11.29 -14.07 2.93
CA GLN A 30 -12.68 -13.95 3.38
C GLN A 30 -12.77 -14.09 4.90
N GLY A 31 -12.00 -14.99 5.53
CA GLY A 31 -11.94 -15.09 6.99
C GLY A 31 -11.41 -13.83 7.67
N ALA A 32 -10.45 -13.14 7.06
CA ALA A 32 -9.99 -11.82 7.52
C ALA A 32 -11.03 -10.73 7.26
N LEU A 33 -11.81 -10.81 6.17
CA LEU A 33 -12.91 -9.89 5.85
C LEU A 33 -14.16 -10.12 6.72
N ASP A 34 -14.41 -11.35 7.16
CA ASP A 34 -15.43 -11.67 8.16
C ASP A 34 -14.94 -11.24 9.56
N GLY A 35 -13.62 -11.36 9.77
CA GLY A 35 -12.90 -10.81 10.92
C GLY A 35 -12.84 -9.28 10.92
N VAL A 36 -12.94 -8.62 9.76
CA VAL A 36 -13.07 -7.16 9.64
C VAL A 36 -14.28 -6.70 10.43
N ASP A 37 -15.31 -7.52 10.66
CA ASP A 37 -16.41 -7.10 11.54
C ASP A 37 -16.05 -7.13 13.03
N LYS A 38 -15.18 -8.05 13.44
CA LYS A 38 -14.64 -8.04 14.81
C LYS A 38 -13.54 -7.00 15.00
N ILE A 39 -12.88 -6.62 13.92
CA ILE A 39 -11.87 -5.56 13.87
C ILE A 39 -12.55 -4.19 13.65
N ALA A 40 -13.75 -4.13 13.06
CA ALA A 40 -14.30 -2.92 12.39
C ALA A 40 -15.86 -2.85 12.17
N GLN A 41 -16.64 -3.94 12.28
CA GLN A 41 -18.13 -4.11 12.37
C GLN A 41 -19.12 -3.69 11.22
N VAL A 42 -19.12 -4.22 9.97
CA VAL A 42 -20.20 -4.10 8.92
C VAL A 42 -20.07 -5.15 7.77
N PRO A 43 -21.09 -5.84 7.17
CA PRO A 43 -20.96 -6.96 6.15
C PRO A 43 -20.87 -6.65 4.60
N GLY A 44 -20.35 -7.61 3.77
CA GLY A 44 -20.51 -7.79 2.27
C GLY A 44 -19.23 -7.99 1.37
N PRO A 45 -19.22 -8.75 0.21
CA PRO A 45 -18.08 -8.75 -0.74
C PRO A 45 -18.39 -8.66 -2.27
N GLU A 46 -18.04 -7.53 -2.87
CA GLU A 46 -17.34 -7.38 -4.17
C GLU A 46 -16.02 -6.66 -3.85
N LEU A 47 -14.92 -6.83 -4.61
CA LEU A 47 -13.60 -6.27 -4.22
C LEU A 47 -13.67 -4.76 -3.88
N GLN A 48 -14.38 -3.97 -4.69
CA GLN A 48 -14.58 -2.55 -4.43
C GLN A 48 -15.38 -2.31 -3.15
N GLN A 49 -16.47 -3.05 -2.95
CA GLN A 49 -17.30 -2.95 -1.74
C GLN A 49 -16.53 -3.37 -0.48
N ALA A 50 -15.67 -4.38 -0.57
CA ALA A 50 -14.80 -4.82 0.50
C ALA A 50 -13.74 -3.75 0.84
N THR A 51 -13.14 -3.13 -0.17
CA THR A 51 -12.21 -1.99 0.00
C THR A 51 -12.91 -0.82 0.70
N ASP A 52 -14.10 -0.43 0.24
CA ASP A 52 -14.88 0.68 0.82
C ASP A 52 -15.29 0.38 2.27
N ARG A 53 -15.69 -0.86 2.55
CA ARG A 53 -15.99 -1.36 3.89
C ARG A 53 -14.78 -1.30 4.81
N ILE A 54 -13.60 -1.74 4.36
CA ILE A 54 -12.36 -1.69 5.14
C ILE A 54 -11.98 -0.25 5.47
N LEU A 55 -12.10 0.66 4.50
CA LEU A 55 -11.82 2.09 4.69
C LEU A 55 -12.75 2.69 5.76
N ALA A 56 -14.06 2.58 5.55
CA ALA A 56 -15.06 3.14 6.47
C ALA A 56 -14.89 2.60 7.91
N ALA A 57 -14.55 1.33 8.02
CA ALA A 57 -14.40 0.68 9.31
C ALA A 57 -13.07 1.03 10.00
N SER A 58 -12.00 1.28 9.23
CA SER A 58 -10.73 1.82 9.73
C SER A 58 -10.92 3.26 10.25
N GLU A 59 -11.62 4.10 9.49
CA GLU A 59 -11.97 5.47 9.90
C GLU A 59 -12.77 5.48 11.21
N LYS A 60 -13.83 4.66 11.29
CA LYS A 60 -14.65 4.50 12.50
C LYS A 60 -13.83 4.09 13.72
N ALA A 61 -12.79 3.28 13.53
CA ALA A 61 -11.89 2.83 14.58
C ALA A 61 -10.73 3.80 14.87
N GLY A 62 -10.62 4.92 14.14
CA GLY A 62 -9.50 5.85 14.24
C GLY A 62 -8.16 5.25 13.79
N LYS A 63 -8.20 4.27 12.89
CA LYS A 63 -7.02 3.58 12.33
C LYS A 63 -6.75 4.05 10.91
N LYS A 64 -5.47 4.10 10.56
CA LYS A 64 -5.00 4.47 9.23
C LYS A 64 -5.26 3.34 8.24
N ALA A 65 -5.72 3.68 7.04
CA ALA A 65 -6.03 2.70 6.00
C ALA A 65 -4.97 2.76 4.88
N GLY A 66 -4.41 1.60 4.55
CA GLY A 66 -3.48 1.42 3.45
C GLY A 66 -4.09 0.57 2.33
N CYS A 67 -3.75 0.85 1.07
CA CYS A 67 -4.14 0.02 -0.06
C CYS A 67 -3.04 -0.11 -1.10
N PHE A 68 -3.19 -1.12 -1.96
CA PHE A 68 -2.37 -1.32 -3.14
C PHE A 68 -3.20 -0.97 -4.39
N ALA A 69 -2.69 -0.08 -5.24
CA ALA A 69 -3.32 0.34 -6.49
C ALA A 69 -2.66 -0.34 -7.69
N THR A 70 -3.47 -0.83 -8.62
CA THR A 70 -3.01 -1.54 -9.82
C THR A 70 -2.91 -0.63 -11.05
N SER A 71 -3.48 0.57 -11.00
CA SER A 71 -3.36 1.61 -12.04
C SER A 71 -3.26 3.02 -11.42
N PRO A 72 -2.75 4.02 -12.17
CA PRO A 72 -2.73 5.41 -11.73
C PRO A 72 -4.13 5.98 -11.44
N GLU A 73 -5.13 5.59 -12.24
CA GLU A 73 -6.52 6.01 -12.06
C GLU A 73 -7.09 5.47 -10.75
N GLN A 74 -6.81 4.20 -10.44
CA GLN A 74 -7.22 3.59 -9.18
C GLN A 74 -6.49 4.20 -7.98
N ALA A 75 -5.20 4.52 -8.11
CA ALA A 75 -4.45 5.21 -7.07
C ALA A 75 -5.06 6.58 -6.76
N ARG A 76 -5.47 7.32 -7.80
CA ARG A 76 -6.19 8.58 -7.65
C ARG A 76 -7.54 8.39 -6.98
N GLU A 77 -8.32 7.41 -7.40
CA GLU A 77 -9.62 7.09 -6.77
C GLU A 77 -9.44 6.82 -5.26
N TYR A 78 -8.45 6.00 -4.88
CA TYR A 78 -8.17 5.70 -3.48
C TYR A 78 -7.70 6.93 -2.69
N ALA A 79 -6.92 7.82 -3.30
CA ALA A 79 -6.54 9.09 -2.68
C ALA A 79 -7.75 10.00 -2.46
N GLU A 80 -8.65 10.08 -3.43
CA GLU A 80 -9.90 10.85 -3.33
C GLU A 80 -10.86 10.26 -2.29
N LYS A 81 -10.86 8.93 -2.12
CA LYS A 81 -11.63 8.23 -1.07
C LYS A 81 -11.10 8.48 0.35
N GLY A 82 -9.80 8.77 0.51
CA GLY A 82 -9.21 9.09 1.81
C GLY A 82 -8.26 8.04 2.39
N PHE A 83 -7.74 7.11 1.59
CA PHE A 83 -6.68 6.21 2.05
C PHE A 83 -5.43 7.00 2.47
N ASP A 84 -4.87 6.67 3.64
CA ASP A 84 -3.71 7.37 4.21
C ASP A 84 -2.39 6.92 3.57
N MET A 85 -2.34 5.70 3.06
CA MET A 85 -1.17 5.11 2.42
C MET A 85 -1.59 4.37 1.15
N ILE A 86 -0.94 4.67 0.03
CA ILE A 86 -1.24 4.05 -1.26
C ILE A 86 0.07 3.57 -1.87
N SER A 87 0.21 2.25 -1.99
CA SER A 87 1.27 1.67 -2.82
C SER A 87 0.84 1.76 -4.28
N VAL A 88 1.57 2.53 -5.07
CA VAL A 88 1.24 2.82 -6.48
C VAL A 88 2.02 1.98 -7.48
N ALA A 89 3.00 1.20 -7.04
CA ALA A 89 3.84 0.37 -7.90
C ALA A 89 4.61 -0.68 -7.09
N LEU A 90 5.08 -1.72 -7.78
CA LEU A 90 6.09 -2.63 -7.29
C LEU A 90 7.43 -2.30 -7.96
N ASP A 91 8.53 -2.49 -7.24
CA ASP A 91 9.88 -2.25 -7.77
C ASP A 91 10.18 -3.14 -8.99
N VAL A 92 9.84 -4.42 -8.91
CA VAL A 92 10.02 -5.40 -10.00
C VAL A 92 9.25 -5.00 -11.25
N THR A 93 8.01 -4.51 -11.13
CA THR A 93 7.19 -4.16 -12.30
C THR A 93 7.70 -2.89 -12.98
N HIS A 94 8.18 -1.92 -12.19
CA HIS A 94 8.82 -0.72 -12.72
C HIS A 94 10.16 -1.01 -13.40
N LEU A 95 10.97 -1.89 -12.82
CA LEU A 95 12.24 -2.30 -13.42
C LEU A 95 11.99 -3.03 -14.75
N GLU A 96 11.08 -4.00 -14.76
CA GLU A 96 10.68 -4.73 -15.98
C GLU A 96 10.18 -3.80 -17.07
N ALA A 97 9.30 -2.85 -16.73
CA ALA A 97 8.78 -1.86 -17.67
C ALA A 97 9.88 -0.96 -18.25
N SER A 98 10.79 -0.48 -17.40
CA SER A 98 11.92 0.37 -17.80
C SER A 98 12.90 -0.38 -18.72
N LEU A 99 13.20 -1.64 -18.40
CA LEU A 99 14.03 -2.52 -19.22
C LEU A 99 13.39 -2.81 -20.57
N ALA A 100 12.09 -3.17 -20.59
CA ALA A 100 11.35 -3.42 -21.81
C ALA A 100 11.33 -2.20 -22.73
N ARG A 101 11.10 -1.00 -22.16
CA ARG A 101 11.16 0.27 -22.88
C ARG A 101 12.55 0.58 -23.45
N SER A 102 13.60 0.33 -22.67
CA SER A 102 14.98 0.58 -23.13
C SER A 102 15.33 -0.35 -24.30
N LEU A 103 15.00 -1.64 -24.18
CA LEU A 103 15.23 -2.64 -25.22
C LEU A 103 14.43 -2.37 -26.49
N SER A 104 13.18 -1.93 -26.39
CA SER A 104 12.37 -1.67 -27.57
C SER A 104 12.96 -0.54 -28.42
N VAL A 105 13.41 0.54 -27.77
CA VAL A 105 14.06 1.68 -28.44
C VAL A 105 15.36 1.21 -29.09
N THR A 106 16.20 0.45 -28.38
CA THR A 106 17.44 -0.11 -28.95
C THR A 106 17.18 -1.03 -30.15
N LYS A 107 16.09 -1.79 -30.13
CA LYS A 107 15.68 -2.69 -31.23
C LYS A 107 15.02 -1.96 -32.41
N GLY A 108 14.88 -0.64 -32.37
CA GLY A 108 14.20 0.14 -33.42
C GLY A 108 12.67 -0.07 -33.45
N SER A 109 12.11 -0.59 -32.37
CA SER A 109 10.67 -0.79 -32.18
C SER A 109 10.08 0.30 -31.28
N ASN A 110 8.78 0.57 -31.42
CA ASN A 110 8.10 1.52 -30.53
C ASN A 110 8.12 1.00 -29.08
N ALA A 111 8.19 1.92 -28.12
CA ALA A 111 8.07 1.59 -26.71
C ALA A 111 6.79 0.75 -26.45
N PRO A 112 6.86 -0.30 -25.62
CA PRO A 112 5.65 -1.01 -25.20
C PRO A 112 4.68 0.00 -24.60
N LYS A 113 3.39 -0.14 -24.92
CA LYS A 113 2.36 0.66 -24.27
C LYS A 113 2.40 0.36 -22.77
N THR A 114 2.46 1.41 -21.94
CA THR A 114 2.18 1.34 -20.51
C THR A 114 0.84 0.60 -20.31
N GLY A 115 0.84 -0.45 -19.51
CA GLY A 115 -0.25 -1.44 -19.52
C GLY A 115 0.12 -2.81 -18.97
N GLY A 116 1.07 -2.87 -18.04
CA GLY A 116 1.30 -4.07 -17.24
C GLY A 116 0.28 -4.17 -16.12
N TRP A 117 -0.13 -5.40 -15.75
CA TRP A 117 -0.77 -5.62 -14.45
C TRP A 117 0.20 -5.12 -13.38
N TYR A 118 -0.30 -4.29 -12.45
CA TYR A 118 0.47 -3.61 -11.40
C TYR A 118 1.34 -2.45 -11.92
N CYS A 119 0.69 -1.30 -12.15
CA CYS A 119 1.28 0.03 -12.44
C CYS A 119 2.66 0.03 -13.13
N ALA A 120 2.60 0.02 -14.47
CA ALA A 120 3.69 0.33 -15.39
C ALA A 120 3.18 1.24 -16.52
#